data_AF-A0A3N5LHP2-F1
#
_entry.id   AF-A0A3N5LHP2-F1
#
_cell.length_a   1.000
_cell.length_b   1.000
_cell.length_c   1.000
_cell.angle_alpha   90.00
_cell.angle_beta   90.00
_cell.angle_gamma   90.00
#
_symmetry.space_group_name_H-M   'P 1'
#
loop_
_entity.id
_entity.type
_entity.pdbx_description
1 polymer ?
#
loop_
_entity_poly.entity_id
_entity_poly.type
_entity_poly.pdbx_seq_one_letter_code
_entity_poly.pdbx_strand_id
1 'polypeptide(L)'
;MSEPRDPFDYENPPGWTDPYADLSDLTGEEPLPQLEPSGTPPAAPPRSPLLTGLIIGLLLVALSVAVFQLLRPDEDSSAATTTTTAAGETTTTAPGETTTTSSSATTTTLPSADEYPAEGDAIAVDVMKLVTTGLRINDNDIPDFEFGDPASEIIGRLRASFGAPDEDTGWQVSTGQWGVCEGELERIIRFGPFAAIVTLVNNEDTFSGYRQYLSLGSFDSPTTELETLSGLRAGDTVATLNELYASQEVTFTTNSLLGDVFELRSAETGELLLWGPVRGTADTDLVIGIYAPDVCGRA
;
A
#
# COMPACT_ATOMS: atom_id res chain seq x y z
N MET A 1 30.66 31.70 -51.24
CA MET A 1 29.63 31.62 -50.18
C MET A 1 28.77 30.43 -50.55
N SER A 2 28.96 29.32 -49.85
CA SER A 2 28.24 28.07 -50.11
C SER A 2 27.01 28.03 -49.21
N GLU A 3 25.87 27.64 -49.76
CA GLU A 3 24.60 27.54 -49.03
C GLU A 3 24.70 26.54 -47.86
N PRO A 4 23.99 26.78 -46.74
CA PRO A 4 23.94 25.83 -45.63
C PRO A 4 23.16 24.60 -46.07
N ARG A 5 23.80 23.43 -46.03
CA ARG A 5 23.12 22.13 -46.18
C ARG A 5 22.29 21.85 -44.94
N ASP A 6 21.04 21.46 -45.16
CA ASP A 6 20.11 21.02 -44.13
C ASP A 6 20.61 19.71 -43.50
N PRO A 7 20.81 19.63 -42.18
CA PRO A 7 21.35 18.44 -41.51
C PRO A 7 20.41 17.21 -41.50
N PHE A 8 19.23 17.30 -42.11
CA PHE A 8 18.23 16.22 -42.13
C PHE A 8 18.01 15.54 -43.48
N ASP A 9 18.81 15.86 -44.50
CA ASP A 9 18.75 15.20 -45.82
C ASP A 9 19.53 13.88 -45.81
N TYR A 10 19.05 12.91 -45.03
CA TYR A 10 19.53 11.53 -45.08
C TYR A 10 18.77 10.80 -46.19
N GLU A 11 19.42 10.62 -47.34
CA GLU A 11 18.96 9.70 -48.38
C GLU A 11 18.84 8.29 -47.75
N ASN A 12 17.61 7.75 -47.73
CA ASN A 12 17.36 6.39 -47.27
C ASN A 12 18.18 5.40 -48.11
N PRO A 13 18.82 4.40 -47.48
CA PRO A 13 19.64 3.43 -48.19
C PRO A 13 18.79 2.60 -49.18
N PRO A 14 19.35 2.24 -50.35
CA PRO A 14 18.62 1.51 -51.38
C PRO A 14 18.11 0.16 -50.84
N GLY A 15 16.78 -0.02 -50.82
CA GLY A 15 16.11 -1.23 -50.33
C GLY A 15 15.34 -1.06 -49.02
N TRP A 16 15.37 0.12 -48.38
CA TRP A 16 14.54 0.41 -47.21
C TRP A 16 13.14 0.85 -47.65
N THR A 17 12.16 -0.04 -47.55
CA THR A 17 10.73 0.30 -47.68
C THR A 17 10.27 0.94 -46.38
N ASP A 18 9.98 2.24 -46.41
CA ASP A 18 9.39 2.95 -45.29
C ASP A 18 7.99 2.37 -44.99
N PRO A 19 7.78 1.72 -43.82
CA PRO A 19 6.49 1.14 -43.46
C PRO A 19 5.40 2.19 -43.22
N TYR A 20 5.74 3.49 -43.23
CA TYR A 20 4.82 4.61 -43.04
C TYR A 20 4.53 5.42 -44.31
N ALA A 21 5.08 5.03 -45.47
CA ALA A 21 4.81 5.70 -46.75
C ALA A 21 3.31 5.73 -47.11
N ASP A 22 2.54 4.76 -46.63
CA ASP A 22 1.10 4.62 -46.86
C ASP A 22 0.25 5.52 -45.93
N LEU A 23 0.84 6.15 -44.90
CA LEU A 23 0.10 7.05 -43.99
C LEU A 23 -0.05 8.46 -44.53
N SER A 24 0.69 8.82 -45.59
CA SER A 24 0.60 10.14 -46.23
C SER A 24 -0.68 10.35 -47.04
N ASP A 25 -1.49 9.31 -47.28
CA ASP A 25 -2.71 9.36 -48.10
C ASP A 25 -4.02 9.50 -47.28
N LEU A 26 -3.91 9.84 -45.98
CA LEU A 26 -5.07 10.07 -45.10
C LEU A 26 -5.72 11.47 -45.25
N THR A 27 -5.61 12.10 -46.43
CA THR A 27 -6.45 13.25 -46.79
C THR A 27 -7.73 12.84 -47.55
N GLY A 28 -8.06 11.54 -47.55
CA GLY A 28 -9.27 11.00 -48.15
C GLY A 28 -10.54 11.60 -47.57
N GLU A 29 -11.30 12.27 -48.43
CA GLU A 29 -12.67 12.76 -48.25
C GLU A 29 -13.66 11.60 -48.03
N GLU A 30 -13.49 10.82 -46.97
CA GLU A 30 -14.40 9.73 -46.65
C GLU A 30 -15.71 10.34 -46.11
N PRO A 31 -16.86 10.12 -46.79
CA PRO A 31 -18.12 10.71 -46.37
C PRO A 31 -18.53 10.15 -45.02
N LEU A 32 -18.66 11.03 -44.03
CA LEU A 32 -19.08 10.69 -42.68
C LEU A 32 -20.39 9.87 -42.71
N PRO A 33 -20.47 8.74 -41.97
CA PRO A 33 -21.70 7.98 -41.86
C PRO A 33 -22.82 8.85 -41.25
N GLN A 34 -24.03 8.72 -41.79
CA GLN A 34 -25.19 9.48 -41.32
C GLN A 34 -25.54 9.06 -39.89
N LEU A 35 -25.47 10.03 -38.97
CA LEU A 35 -25.93 9.87 -37.59
C LEU A 35 -27.43 9.53 -37.58
N GLU A 36 -27.78 8.38 -36.99
CA GLU A 36 -29.16 7.97 -36.79
C GLU A 36 -29.89 8.98 -35.87
N PRO A 37 -31.18 9.27 -36.10
CA PRO A 37 -31.93 10.20 -35.26
C PRO A 37 -32.24 9.60 -33.88
N SER A 38 -31.75 10.27 -32.83
CA SER A 38 -32.03 9.98 -31.42
C SER A 38 -33.52 10.10 -31.10
N GLY A 39 -34.21 8.96 -31.06
CA GLY A 39 -35.65 8.85 -30.82
C GLY A 39 -36.04 7.93 -29.66
N THR A 40 -35.16 7.67 -28.71
CA THR A 40 -35.50 6.86 -27.52
C THR A 40 -36.09 7.74 -26.40
N PRO A 41 -37.34 7.47 -25.95
CA PRO A 41 -37.92 8.20 -24.82
C PRO A 41 -37.20 7.82 -23.51
N PRO A 42 -37.16 8.73 -22.52
CA PRO A 42 -36.47 8.48 -21.25
C PRO A 42 -37.14 7.35 -20.47
N ALA A 43 -36.34 6.38 -20.02
CA ALA A 43 -36.78 5.31 -19.15
C ALA A 43 -37.19 5.86 -17.77
N ALA A 44 -38.44 5.61 -17.37
CA ALA A 44 -38.89 5.91 -16.02
C ALA A 44 -38.38 4.82 -15.06
N PRO A 45 -37.80 5.17 -13.89
CA PRO A 45 -37.34 4.18 -12.93
C PRO A 45 -38.53 3.45 -12.27
N PRO A 46 -38.46 2.12 -12.09
CA PRO A 46 -39.50 1.35 -11.43
C PRO A 46 -39.51 1.68 -9.92
N ARG A 47 -40.59 2.33 -9.46
CA ARG A 47 -40.86 2.53 -8.03
C ARG A 47 -41.47 1.24 -7.45
N SER A 48 -40.62 0.39 -6.89
CA SER A 48 -41.03 -0.83 -6.18
C SER A 48 -41.01 -0.60 -4.66
N PRO A 49 -42.16 -0.36 -3.99
CA PRO A 49 -42.22 -0.09 -2.54
C PRO A 49 -41.85 -1.30 -1.65
N LEU A 50 -41.60 -2.46 -2.24
CA LEU A 50 -41.24 -3.69 -1.53
C LEU A 50 -39.77 -3.72 -1.05
N LEU A 51 -38.86 -3.01 -1.76
CA LEU A 51 -37.43 -3.03 -1.45
C LEU A 51 -37.06 -2.10 -0.29
N THR A 52 -37.74 -0.95 -0.16
CA THR A 52 -37.52 -0.01 0.95
C THR A 52 -37.93 -0.60 2.30
N GLY A 53 -38.99 -1.43 2.33
CA GLY A 53 -39.44 -2.09 3.55
C GLY A 53 -38.46 -3.15 4.07
N LEU A 54 -37.78 -3.86 3.16
CA LEU A 54 -36.80 -4.89 3.52
C LEU A 54 -35.56 -4.30 4.19
N ILE A 55 -35.05 -3.17 3.67
CA ILE A 55 -33.84 -2.50 4.21
C ILE A 55 -34.10 -1.98 5.63
N ILE A 56 -35.26 -1.38 5.89
CA ILE A 56 -35.63 -0.89 7.22
C ILE A 56 -35.84 -2.05 8.20
N GLY A 57 -36.43 -3.17 7.74
CA GLY A 57 -36.59 -4.37 8.57
C GLY A 57 -35.25 -4.99 8.98
N LEU A 58 -34.28 -5.05 8.07
CA LEU A 58 -32.97 -5.65 8.33
C LEU A 58 -32.13 -4.80 9.30
N LEU A 59 -32.20 -3.47 9.17
CA LEU A 59 -31.56 -2.54 10.10
C LEU A 59 -32.07 -2.67 11.53
N LEU A 60 -33.37 -2.89 11.72
CA LEU A 60 -33.96 -3.06 13.05
C LEU A 60 -33.55 -4.40 13.71
N VAL A 61 -33.36 -5.47 12.92
CA VAL A 61 -32.89 -6.75 13.45
C VAL A 61 -31.42 -6.67 13.88
N ALA A 62 -30.56 -6.03 13.08
CA ALA A 62 -29.15 -5.83 13.44
C ALA A 62 -28.99 -4.98 14.71
N LEU A 63 -29.79 -3.90 14.85
CA LEU A 63 -29.79 -3.07 16.04
C LEU A 63 -30.25 -3.84 17.29
N SER A 64 -31.20 -4.78 17.13
CA SER A 64 -31.70 -5.62 18.22
C SER A 64 -30.64 -6.61 18.74
N VAL A 65 -29.79 -7.14 17.85
CA VAL A 65 -28.70 -8.06 18.22
C VAL A 65 -27.57 -7.32 18.94
N ALA A 66 -27.22 -6.10 18.49
CA ALA A 66 -26.18 -5.29 19.11
C ALA A 66 -26.53 -4.87 20.56
N VAL A 67 -27.79 -4.52 20.82
CA VAL A 67 -28.25 -4.15 22.17
C VAL A 67 -28.27 -5.36 23.12
N PHE A 68 -28.51 -6.59 22.61
CA PHE A 68 -28.51 -7.80 23.43
C PHE A 68 -27.09 -8.30 23.78
N GLN A 69 -26.08 -7.99 22.95
CA GLN A 69 -24.66 -8.26 23.24
C GLN A 69 -24.08 -7.27 24.28
N LEU A 70 -24.56 -6.03 24.30
CA LEU A 70 -24.11 -4.98 25.24
C LEU A 70 -24.67 -5.11 26.67
N LEU A 71 -25.67 -5.96 26.89
CA LEU A 71 -26.36 -6.12 28.18
C LEU A 71 -26.16 -7.49 28.84
N ARG A 72 -25.27 -8.34 28.30
CA ARG A 72 -24.92 -9.60 28.97
C ARG A 72 -23.93 -9.32 30.10
N PRO A 73 -24.24 -9.69 31.36
CA PRO A 73 -23.24 -9.78 32.40
C PRO A 73 -22.31 -10.96 32.10
N ASP A 74 -21.01 -10.71 32.09
CA ASP A 74 -19.96 -11.72 31.91
C ASP A 74 -19.92 -12.69 33.10
N GLU A 75 -20.46 -13.88 32.91
CA GLU A 75 -20.09 -15.08 33.67
C GLU A 75 -19.62 -16.14 32.67
N ASP A 76 -18.31 -16.27 32.45
CA ASP A 76 -17.60 -17.52 32.72
C ASP A 76 -16.10 -17.44 32.36
N SER A 77 -15.31 -17.46 33.43
CA SER A 77 -14.13 -18.31 33.67
C SER A 77 -13.58 -19.12 32.48
N SER A 78 -12.39 -18.74 32.02
CA SER A 78 -11.40 -19.72 31.54
C SER A 78 -10.02 -19.34 32.05
N ALA A 79 -9.49 -20.19 32.93
CA ALA A 79 -8.23 -20.01 33.62
C ALA A 79 -7.05 -20.27 32.66
N ALA A 80 -6.35 -19.21 32.26
CA ALA A 80 -4.96 -19.34 31.83
C ALA A 80 -4.07 -19.42 33.08
N THR A 81 -3.38 -20.53 33.26
CA THR A 81 -2.45 -20.74 34.38
C THR A 81 -1.20 -19.90 34.15
N THR A 82 -1.11 -18.73 34.77
CA THR A 82 0.15 -17.99 34.91
C THR A 82 0.90 -18.52 36.14
N THR A 83 2.01 -19.21 35.91
CA THR A 83 2.89 -19.62 37.03
C THR A 83 3.83 -18.45 37.34
N THR A 84 3.43 -17.59 38.28
CA THR A 84 4.29 -16.53 38.82
C THR A 84 5.06 -17.10 40.01
N THR A 85 6.32 -17.49 39.81
CA THR A 85 7.23 -17.74 40.94
C THR A 85 7.75 -16.40 41.45
N ALA A 86 7.09 -15.85 42.47
CA ALA A 86 7.64 -14.74 43.25
C ALA A 86 8.75 -15.30 44.17
N ALA A 87 10.01 -14.98 43.87
CA ALA A 87 11.09 -15.14 44.82
C ALA A 87 10.90 -14.07 45.92
N GLY A 88 10.64 -14.51 47.15
CA GLY A 88 10.51 -13.62 48.29
C GLY A 88 11.84 -12.96 48.63
N GLU A 89 11.88 -11.63 48.57
CA GLU A 89 12.92 -10.86 49.23
C GLU A 89 12.76 -11.00 50.74
N THR A 90 13.73 -11.64 51.38
CA THR A 90 13.87 -11.63 52.85
C THR A 90 14.88 -10.54 53.19
N THR A 91 14.40 -9.39 53.66
CA THR A 91 15.29 -8.32 54.15
C THR A 91 15.74 -8.65 55.57
N THR A 92 16.93 -9.20 55.72
CA THR A 92 17.66 -9.22 57.00
C THR A 92 18.80 -8.23 56.92
N THR A 93 18.67 -7.13 57.66
CA THR A 93 19.69 -6.08 57.73
C THR A 93 20.83 -6.53 58.66
N ALA A 94 22.00 -6.82 58.09
CA ALA A 94 23.27 -6.88 58.82
C ALA A 94 24.13 -5.66 58.43
N PRO A 95 24.83 -5.00 59.37
CA PRO A 95 25.60 -3.81 59.07
C PRO A 95 26.97 -4.18 58.50
N GLY A 96 27.21 -3.74 57.26
CA GLY A 96 28.54 -3.73 56.64
C GLY A 96 28.67 -4.66 55.45
N GLU A 97 28.04 -4.33 54.32
CA GLU A 97 28.42 -4.91 53.04
C GLU A 97 28.06 -3.98 51.88
N THR A 98 28.95 -3.94 50.90
CA THR A 98 28.94 -3.06 49.74
C THR A 98 27.72 -3.33 48.86
N THR A 99 26.90 -2.29 48.64
CA THR A 99 25.72 -2.35 47.77
C THR A 99 26.13 -2.68 46.34
N THR A 100 25.86 -3.90 45.88
CA THR A 100 25.90 -4.25 44.46
C THR A 100 24.46 -4.26 43.96
N THR A 101 24.07 -3.25 43.21
CA THR A 101 22.74 -3.15 42.61
C THR A 101 22.64 -4.18 41.48
N SER A 102 22.01 -5.33 41.73
CA SER A 102 21.62 -6.24 40.65
C SER A 102 20.44 -5.63 39.90
N SER A 103 20.71 -5.02 38.74
CA SER A 103 19.66 -4.70 37.78
C SER A 103 19.07 -6.01 37.26
N SER A 104 17.84 -6.32 37.65
CA SER A 104 17.01 -7.30 36.94
C SER A 104 16.79 -6.81 35.51
N ALA A 105 17.53 -7.38 34.57
CA ALA A 105 17.27 -7.19 33.15
C ALA A 105 16.04 -8.01 32.77
N THR A 106 14.91 -7.34 32.53
CA THR A 106 13.76 -7.95 31.88
C THR A 106 14.21 -8.39 30.49
N THR A 107 14.31 -9.69 30.26
CA THR A 107 14.66 -10.24 28.95
C THR A 107 13.37 -10.32 28.14
N THR A 108 13.15 -9.36 27.24
CA THR A 108 12.07 -9.45 26.26
C THR A 108 12.47 -10.47 25.20
N THR A 109 11.75 -11.58 25.12
CA THR A 109 11.95 -12.56 24.05
C THR A 109 11.38 -11.96 22.77
N LEU A 110 12.22 -11.73 21.76
CA LEU A 110 11.78 -11.33 20.43
C LEU A 110 10.96 -12.46 19.80
N PRO A 111 9.95 -12.15 18.95
CA PRO A 111 9.25 -13.17 18.19
C PRO A 111 10.20 -13.91 17.26
N SER A 112 9.76 -15.08 16.78
CA SER A 112 10.57 -15.82 15.81
C SER A 112 10.76 -14.98 14.54
N ALA A 113 11.99 -14.96 14.03
CA ALA A 113 12.34 -14.35 12.75
C ALA A 113 12.38 -15.40 11.63
N ASP A 114 11.59 -16.47 11.76
CA ASP A 114 11.49 -17.50 10.75
C ASP A 114 11.02 -16.89 9.42
N GLU A 115 11.50 -17.46 8.32
CA GLU A 115 11.11 -17.03 6.98
C GLU A 115 9.65 -17.44 6.70
N TYR A 116 8.86 -16.53 6.13
CA TYR A 116 7.48 -16.83 5.73
C TYR A 116 7.49 -17.78 4.53
N PRO A 117 6.90 -18.99 4.63
CA PRO A 117 6.79 -19.89 3.48
C PRO A 117 5.90 -19.27 2.40
N ALA A 118 6.09 -19.67 1.13
CA ALA A 118 5.16 -19.27 0.09
C ALA A 118 3.79 -19.93 0.32
N GLU A 119 2.71 -19.14 0.22
CA GLU A 119 1.34 -19.58 0.47
C GLU A 119 0.40 -19.19 -0.68
N GLY A 120 -0.51 -20.08 -1.05
CA GLY A 120 -1.48 -19.87 -2.12
C GLY A 120 -0.88 -19.81 -3.53
N ASP A 121 -1.72 -19.43 -4.50
CA ASP A 121 -1.34 -19.30 -5.90
C ASP A 121 -0.74 -17.91 -6.19
N ALA A 122 0.25 -17.85 -7.07
CA ALA A 122 0.83 -16.58 -7.51
C ALA A 122 -0.24 -15.65 -8.09
N ILE A 123 -0.32 -14.43 -7.57
CA ILE A 123 -1.14 -13.35 -8.09
C ILE A 123 -0.29 -12.52 -9.05
N ALA A 124 -0.83 -12.20 -10.23
CA ALA A 124 -0.15 -11.37 -11.22
C ALA A 124 -0.05 -9.91 -10.75
N VAL A 125 1.06 -9.24 -11.08
CA VAL A 125 1.32 -7.88 -10.59
C VAL A 125 0.33 -6.84 -11.14
N ASP A 126 -0.18 -7.05 -12.36
CA ASP A 126 -1.10 -6.14 -13.03
C ASP A 126 -2.49 -6.10 -12.40
N VAL A 127 -2.86 -7.12 -11.61
CA VAL A 127 -4.10 -7.11 -10.81
C VAL A 127 -3.90 -6.61 -9.38
N MET A 128 -2.66 -6.47 -8.90
CA MET A 128 -2.37 -5.88 -7.60
C MET A 128 -2.34 -4.35 -7.68
N LYS A 129 -3.07 -3.67 -6.80
CA LYS A 129 -3.14 -2.21 -6.74
C LYS A 129 -2.78 -1.67 -5.35
N LEU A 130 -1.91 -0.67 -5.33
CA LEU A 130 -1.58 0.08 -4.12
C LEU A 130 -2.79 0.93 -3.70
N VAL A 131 -3.27 0.74 -2.45
CA VAL A 131 -4.37 1.53 -1.87
C VAL A 131 -4.01 2.01 -0.46
N THR A 132 -4.77 2.96 0.08
CA THR A 132 -4.48 3.57 1.40
C THR A 132 -4.54 2.57 2.57
N THR A 133 -5.27 1.46 2.40
CA THR A 133 -5.47 0.43 3.44
C THR A 133 -4.74 -0.89 3.17
N GLY A 134 -3.87 -0.96 2.16
CA GLY A 134 -3.16 -2.20 1.80
C GLY A 134 -2.99 -2.40 0.30
N LEU A 135 -3.17 -3.64 -0.16
CA LEU A 135 -3.12 -4.00 -1.58
C LEU A 135 -4.48 -4.53 -2.02
N ARG A 136 -5.11 -3.83 -2.95
CA ARG A 136 -6.33 -4.30 -3.60
C ARG A 136 -6.00 -5.30 -4.70
N ILE A 137 -6.67 -6.43 -4.72
CA ILE A 137 -6.55 -7.43 -5.78
C ILE A 137 -7.76 -7.26 -6.69
N ASN A 138 -7.53 -6.79 -7.92
CA ASN A 138 -8.58 -6.63 -8.94
C ASN A 138 -8.98 -7.97 -9.58
N ASP A 139 -9.20 -8.97 -8.74
CA ASP A 139 -9.73 -10.29 -9.07
C ASP A 139 -10.79 -10.65 -8.02
N ASN A 140 -12.02 -10.93 -8.46
CA ASN A 140 -13.13 -11.19 -7.53
C ASN A 140 -12.98 -12.51 -6.75
N ASP A 141 -12.09 -13.39 -7.19
CA ASP A 141 -11.84 -14.69 -6.57
C ASP A 141 -10.74 -14.65 -5.49
N ILE A 142 -10.08 -13.49 -5.33
CA ILE A 142 -8.96 -13.31 -4.41
C ILE A 142 -9.26 -12.13 -3.48
N PRO A 143 -9.22 -12.30 -2.15
CA PRO A 143 -9.44 -11.18 -1.24
C PRO A 143 -8.32 -10.13 -1.35
N ASP A 144 -8.68 -8.89 -1.03
CA ASP A 144 -7.71 -7.80 -0.84
C ASP A 144 -6.78 -8.12 0.35
N PHE A 145 -5.56 -7.57 0.33
CA PHE A 145 -4.66 -7.60 1.48
C PHE A 145 -4.84 -6.31 2.26
N GLU A 146 -5.44 -6.41 3.45
CA GLU A 146 -5.75 -5.26 4.28
C GLU A 146 -4.70 -5.10 5.39
N PHE A 147 -4.47 -3.86 5.81
CA PHE A 147 -3.69 -3.60 7.01
C PHE A 147 -4.43 -4.15 8.23
N GLY A 148 -3.72 -4.93 9.05
CA GLY A 148 -4.34 -5.72 10.11
C GLY A 148 -4.33 -7.23 9.83
N ASP A 149 -4.18 -7.63 8.56
CA ASP A 149 -4.17 -9.04 8.20
C ASP A 149 -2.90 -9.77 8.70
N PRO A 150 -2.99 -11.09 8.96
CA PRO A 150 -1.84 -11.89 9.36
C PRO A 150 -0.71 -11.81 8.34
N ALA A 151 0.48 -11.42 8.78
CA ALA A 151 1.63 -11.29 7.91
C ALA A 151 2.00 -12.62 7.24
N SER A 152 1.74 -13.77 7.88
CA SER A 152 2.00 -15.08 7.28
C SER A 152 1.24 -15.29 5.97
N GLU A 153 -0.02 -14.88 5.92
CA GLU A 153 -0.85 -15.01 4.73
C GLU A 153 -0.39 -14.02 3.64
N ILE A 154 -0.24 -12.75 4.00
CA ILE A 154 0.09 -11.70 3.02
C ILE A 154 1.51 -11.88 2.49
N ILE A 155 2.51 -12.03 3.36
CA ILE A 155 3.90 -12.21 2.94
C ILE A 155 4.07 -13.55 2.23
N GLY A 156 3.39 -14.62 2.68
CA GLY A 156 3.41 -15.90 1.99
C GLY A 156 2.86 -15.81 0.57
N ARG A 157 1.79 -15.04 0.37
CA ARG A 157 1.20 -14.80 -0.96
C ARG A 157 2.08 -13.91 -1.84
N LEU A 158 2.69 -12.86 -1.29
CA LEU A 158 3.68 -12.04 -1.98
C LEU A 158 4.91 -12.87 -2.40
N ARG A 159 5.35 -13.80 -1.54
CA ARG A 159 6.43 -14.74 -1.87
C ARG A 159 6.04 -15.70 -2.99
N ALA A 160 4.79 -16.15 -3.04
CA ALA A 160 4.28 -16.96 -4.15
C ALA A 160 4.27 -16.16 -5.48
N SER A 161 3.92 -14.86 -5.43
CA SER A 161 3.87 -13.97 -6.59
C SER A 161 5.24 -13.52 -7.11
N PHE A 162 6.13 -13.09 -6.21
CA PHE A 162 7.37 -12.40 -6.56
C PHE A 162 8.62 -13.24 -6.35
N GLY A 163 8.49 -14.43 -5.75
CA GLY A 163 9.62 -15.28 -5.37
C GLY A 163 10.16 -14.92 -3.98
N ALA A 164 11.36 -15.40 -3.66
CA ALA A 164 12.00 -15.10 -2.38
C ALA A 164 12.27 -13.59 -2.24
N PRO A 165 12.15 -13.02 -1.03
CA PRO A 165 12.49 -11.62 -0.81
C PRO A 165 13.99 -11.38 -1.04
N ASP A 166 14.33 -10.19 -1.56
CA ASP A 166 15.71 -9.74 -1.73
C ASP A 166 16.37 -9.40 -0.38
N GLU A 167 15.57 -8.95 0.57
CA GLU A 167 16.00 -8.67 1.94
C GLU A 167 14.85 -8.90 2.92
N ASP A 168 15.20 -9.45 4.08
CA ASP A 168 14.36 -9.50 5.26
C ASP A 168 15.21 -9.04 6.45
N THR A 169 14.78 -7.95 7.08
CA THR A 169 15.50 -7.34 8.19
C THR A 169 15.40 -8.14 9.49
N GLY A 170 14.49 -9.12 9.55
CA GLY A 170 14.05 -9.71 10.81
C GLY A 170 13.38 -8.67 11.72
N TRP A 171 13.17 -9.04 12.98
CA TRP A 171 12.62 -8.10 13.97
C TRP A 171 13.68 -7.10 14.43
N GLN A 172 13.37 -5.81 14.26
CA GLN A 172 14.18 -4.70 14.74
C GLN A 172 13.31 -3.66 15.45
N VAL A 173 13.96 -2.83 16.26
CA VAL A 173 13.28 -1.67 16.87
C VAL A 173 13.19 -0.57 15.81
N SER A 174 11.97 -0.11 15.54
CA SER A 174 11.69 0.95 14.60
C SER A 174 12.40 2.24 15.00
N THR A 175 13.01 2.88 13.99
CA THR A 175 13.55 4.23 14.08
C THR A 175 12.62 5.26 13.43
N GLY A 176 11.35 4.92 13.22
CA GLY A 176 10.39 5.77 12.49
C GLY A 176 10.59 5.76 10.97
N GLN A 177 11.69 5.22 10.48
CA GLN A 177 12.07 5.34 9.08
C GLN A 177 11.05 4.72 8.14
N TRP A 178 10.41 3.61 8.53
CA TRP A 178 9.41 2.88 7.73
C TRP A 178 7.96 3.25 8.04
N GLY A 179 7.73 4.26 8.88
CA GLY A 179 6.39 4.71 9.26
C GLY A 179 5.80 3.98 10.47
N VAL A 180 6.53 3.05 11.08
CA VAL A 180 6.18 2.44 12.38
C VAL A 180 6.65 3.35 13.51
N CYS A 181 5.95 3.44 14.64
CA CYS A 181 6.35 4.36 15.71
C CYS A 181 7.74 4.03 16.27
N GLU A 182 8.54 5.06 16.55
CA GLU A 182 9.86 4.89 17.17
C GLU A 182 9.76 4.09 18.47
N GLY A 183 10.61 3.06 18.59
CA GLY A 183 10.63 2.18 19.76
C GLY A 183 9.70 0.95 19.67
N GLU A 184 8.81 0.88 18.68
CA GLU A 184 8.03 -0.34 18.40
C GLU A 184 8.84 -1.36 17.61
N LEU A 185 8.35 -2.60 17.52
CA LEU A 185 8.98 -3.64 16.71
C LEU A 185 8.43 -3.63 15.28
N GLU A 186 9.35 -3.64 14.33
CA GLU A 186 9.05 -3.75 12.90
C GLU A 186 9.90 -4.84 12.24
N ARG A 187 9.39 -5.38 11.14
CA ARG A 187 10.10 -6.25 10.21
C ARG A 187 9.79 -5.81 8.79
N ILE A 188 10.84 -5.54 8.02
CA ILE A 188 10.76 -5.05 6.65
C ILE A 188 11.20 -6.16 5.70
N ILE A 189 10.35 -6.47 4.74
CA ILE A 189 10.53 -7.57 3.78
C ILE A 189 10.43 -6.99 2.38
N ARG A 190 11.50 -7.13 1.59
CA ARG A 190 11.65 -6.46 0.29
C ARG A 190 11.53 -7.45 -0.87
N PHE A 191 10.74 -7.07 -1.87
CA PHE A 191 10.57 -7.72 -3.16
C PHE A 191 10.84 -6.67 -4.24
N GLY A 192 12.10 -6.55 -4.67
CA GLY A 192 12.60 -5.50 -5.54
C GLY A 192 12.37 -4.10 -4.94
N PRO A 193 11.78 -3.15 -5.70
CA PRO A 193 11.42 -1.83 -5.18
C PRO A 193 10.26 -1.82 -4.17
N PHE A 194 9.54 -2.93 -3.98
CA PHE A 194 8.43 -3.02 -3.04
C PHE A 194 8.91 -3.53 -1.68
N ALA A 195 8.53 -2.85 -0.60
CA ALA A 195 8.77 -3.27 0.77
C ALA A 195 7.43 -3.44 1.49
N ALA A 196 7.19 -4.62 2.06
CA ALA A 196 6.12 -4.88 3.01
C ALA A 196 6.62 -4.60 4.43
N ILE A 197 5.77 -3.92 5.22
CA ILE A 197 6.06 -3.55 6.60
C ILE A 197 5.18 -4.39 7.52
N VAL A 198 5.83 -5.15 8.39
CA VAL A 198 5.19 -6.01 9.38
C VAL A 198 5.44 -5.44 10.78
N THR A 199 4.40 -5.39 11.61
CA THR A 199 4.50 -4.99 13.02
C THR A 199 3.92 -6.07 13.92
N LEU A 200 4.14 -5.95 15.24
CA LEU A 200 3.48 -6.81 16.21
C LEU A 200 2.23 -6.14 16.78
N VAL A 201 1.07 -6.74 16.55
CA VAL A 201 -0.19 -6.34 17.20
C VAL A 201 -0.65 -7.50 18.06
N ASN A 202 -0.81 -7.29 19.38
CA ASN A 202 -1.19 -8.34 20.33
C ASN A 202 -0.28 -9.60 20.32
N ASN A 203 1.02 -9.43 20.01
CA ASN A 203 2.01 -10.49 19.79
C ASN A 203 1.77 -11.35 18.54
N GLU A 204 1.02 -10.85 17.58
CA GLU A 204 0.84 -11.46 16.26
C GLU A 204 1.50 -10.60 15.19
N ASP A 205 2.12 -11.25 14.21
CA ASP A 205 2.75 -10.60 13.07
C ASP A 205 1.66 -10.08 12.13
N THR A 206 1.61 -8.77 11.92
CA THR A 206 0.56 -8.09 11.17
C THR A 206 1.14 -7.32 10.00
N PHE A 207 0.55 -7.46 8.82
CA PHE A 207 0.84 -6.59 7.68
C PHE A 207 0.25 -5.19 7.96
N SER A 208 1.12 -4.18 8.05
CA SER A 208 0.71 -2.85 8.57
C SER A 208 0.97 -1.72 7.58
N GLY A 209 1.84 -1.93 6.61
CA GLY A 209 2.20 -0.89 5.64
C GLY A 209 2.95 -1.43 4.44
N TYR A 210 3.13 -0.57 3.44
CA TYR A 210 4.03 -0.83 2.32
C TYR A 210 4.76 0.43 1.86
N ARG A 211 5.84 0.21 1.14
CA ARG A 211 6.53 1.24 0.36
C ARG A 211 6.94 0.72 -1.00
N GLN A 212 6.52 1.40 -2.06
CA GLN A 212 7.09 1.25 -3.39
C GLN A 212 8.15 2.34 -3.57
N TYR A 213 9.44 2.00 -3.68
CA TYR A 213 10.51 2.97 -3.87
C TYR A 213 11.54 2.48 -4.87
N LEU A 214 11.69 3.20 -5.99
CA LEU A 214 12.56 2.79 -7.09
C LEU A 214 14.04 2.68 -6.71
N SER A 215 14.46 3.27 -5.59
CA SER A 215 15.84 3.16 -5.12
C SER A 215 16.13 1.90 -4.30
N LEU A 216 15.10 1.08 -3.97
CA LEU A 216 15.27 -0.13 -3.17
C LEU A 216 15.62 -1.38 -3.98
N GLY A 217 15.41 -1.39 -5.30
CA GLY A 217 15.58 -2.60 -6.11
C GLY A 217 15.86 -2.33 -7.58
N SER A 218 15.88 -3.41 -8.38
CA SER A 218 16.07 -3.32 -9.83
C SER A 218 14.80 -2.83 -10.53
N PHE A 219 14.96 -2.01 -11.57
CA PHE A 219 13.87 -1.59 -12.47
C PHE A 219 13.26 -2.75 -13.26
N ASP A 220 14.00 -3.86 -13.39
CA ASP A 220 13.50 -5.07 -14.06
C ASP A 220 12.66 -5.97 -13.12
N SER A 221 12.51 -5.59 -11.85
CA SER A 221 11.66 -6.33 -10.90
C SER A 221 10.19 -6.24 -11.32
N PRO A 222 9.41 -7.33 -11.27
CA PRO A 222 7.96 -7.28 -11.51
C PRO A 222 7.26 -6.24 -10.65
N THR A 223 7.71 -6.05 -9.41
CA THR A 223 7.11 -5.09 -8.46
C THR A 223 7.29 -3.63 -8.87
N THR A 224 8.14 -3.32 -9.87
CA THR A 224 8.22 -1.97 -10.47
C THR A 224 6.91 -1.57 -11.15
N GLU A 225 6.14 -2.55 -11.63
CA GLU A 225 4.86 -2.36 -12.32
C GLU A 225 3.66 -2.16 -11.38
N LEU A 226 3.88 -2.20 -10.06
CA LEU A 226 2.82 -1.91 -9.09
C LEU A 226 2.33 -0.47 -9.27
N GLU A 227 1.03 -0.32 -9.38
CA GLU A 227 0.36 0.96 -9.55
C GLU A 227 -0.75 1.15 -8.52
N THR A 228 -1.13 2.40 -8.28
CA THR A 228 -2.30 2.70 -7.45
C THR A 228 -3.59 2.30 -8.16
N LEU A 229 -4.71 2.28 -7.44
CA LEU A 229 -6.01 2.04 -8.06
C LEU A 229 -6.36 3.06 -9.17
N SER A 230 -5.80 4.27 -9.09
CA SER A 230 -5.95 5.32 -10.12
C SER A 230 -4.97 5.16 -11.29
N GLY A 231 -4.02 4.23 -11.23
CA GLY A 231 -3.01 4.00 -12.25
C GLY A 231 -1.70 4.78 -12.08
N LEU A 232 -1.46 5.40 -10.93
CA LEU A 232 -0.18 6.07 -10.66
C LEU A 232 0.91 5.02 -10.39
N ARG A 233 2.06 5.14 -11.06
CA ARG A 233 3.25 4.31 -10.85
C ARG A 233 4.42 5.13 -10.33
N ALA A 234 5.31 4.47 -9.59
CA ALA A 234 6.61 5.07 -9.34
C ALA A 234 7.38 5.13 -10.68
N GLY A 235 7.87 6.32 -11.02
CA GLY A 235 8.46 6.63 -12.32
C GLY A 235 7.59 7.57 -13.16
N ASP A 236 6.30 7.70 -12.83
CA ASP A 236 5.41 8.67 -13.49
C ASP A 236 5.80 10.11 -13.15
N THR A 237 5.31 11.04 -13.97
CA THR A 237 5.56 12.47 -13.76
C THR A 237 4.67 13.08 -12.68
N VAL A 238 5.10 14.18 -12.09
CA VAL A 238 4.27 15.00 -11.20
C VAL A 238 3.03 15.54 -11.92
N ALA A 239 3.11 15.82 -13.23
CA ALA A 239 1.93 16.15 -14.03
C ALA A 239 0.88 15.03 -14.00
N THR A 240 1.31 13.77 -14.20
CA THR A 240 0.44 12.59 -14.11
C THR A 240 -0.18 12.44 -12.72
N LEU A 241 0.61 12.64 -11.66
CA LEU A 241 0.10 12.65 -10.28
C LEU A 241 -1.02 13.69 -10.11
N ASN A 242 -0.79 14.93 -10.54
CA ASN A 242 -1.76 16.01 -10.41
C ASN A 242 -3.02 15.76 -11.26
N GLU A 243 -2.87 15.15 -12.44
CA GLU A 243 -3.99 14.81 -13.32
C GLU A 243 -4.86 13.69 -12.72
N LEU A 244 -4.25 12.57 -12.32
CA LEU A 244 -4.96 11.41 -11.75
C LEU A 244 -5.69 11.75 -10.46
N TYR A 245 -5.16 12.70 -9.69
CA TYR A 245 -5.69 13.11 -8.39
C TYR A 245 -6.21 14.54 -8.38
N ALA A 246 -6.67 15.06 -9.53
CA ALA A 246 -7.22 16.42 -9.64
C ALA A 246 -8.44 16.68 -8.73
N SER A 247 -9.12 15.63 -8.25
CA SER A 247 -10.22 15.73 -7.29
C SER A 247 -9.79 15.65 -5.82
N GLN A 248 -8.50 15.48 -5.56
CA GLN A 248 -7.90 15.36 -4.23
C GLN A 248 -6.96 16.53 -3.96
N GLU A 249 -6.45 16.64 -2.74
CA GLU A 249 -5.46 17.64 -2.37
C GLU A 249 -4.06 17.04 -2.48
N VAL A 250 -3.28 17.46 -3.50
CA VAL A 250 -1.86 17.12 -3.64
C VAL A 250 -1.02 18.29 -3.15
N THR A 251 -0.19 18.05 -2.15
CA THR A 251 0.75 19.05 -1.61
C THR A 251 2.18 18.52 -1.67
N PHE A 252 3.15 19.42 -1.72
CA PHE A 252 4.57 19.08 -1.69
C PHE A 252 5.21 19.66 -0.44
N THR A 253 6.00 18.84 0.24
CA THR A 253 6.73 19.21 1.45
C THR A 253 8.14 18.61 1.41
N THR A 254 9.01 19.05 2.32
CA THR A 254 10.38 18.52 2.42
C THR A 254 10.49 17.62 3.65
N ASN A 255 10.85 16.37 3.42
CA ASN A 255 11.20 15.39 4.43
C ASN A 255 12.73 15.36 4.64
N SER A 256 13.18 15.31 5.89
CA SER A 256 14.62 15.38 6.23
C SER A 256 15.45 14.19 5.72
N LEU A 257 14.82 13.04 5.50
CA LEU A 257 15.47 11.82 5.03
C LEU A 257 15.34 11.62 3.52
N LEU A 258 14.20 12.04 2.95
CA LEU A 258 13.83 11.72 1.58
C LEU A 258 13.94 12.90 0.60
N GLY A 259 14.12 14.12 1.10
CA GLY A 259 14.05 15.34 0.30
C GLY A 259 12.59 15.72 0.02
N ASP A 260 12.31 16.17 -1.19
CA ASP A 260 10.95 16.57 -1.56
C ASP A 260 10.03 15.35 -1.64
N VAL A 261 8.85 15.47 -1.04
CA VAL A 261 7.81 14.45 -1.03
C VAL A 261 6.47 15.06 -1.43
N PHE A 262 5.60 14.26 -2.02
CA PHE A 262 4.19 14.60 -2.16
C PHE A 262 3.39 14.02 -0.99
N GLU A 263 2.33 14.71 -0.59
CA GLU A 263 1.25 14.20 0.26
C GLU A 263 -0.06 14.30 -0.52
N LEU A 264 -0.73 13.16 -0.71
CA LEU A 264 -2.06 13.07 -1.28
C LEU A 264 -3.08 12.96 -0.15
N ARG A 265 -3.95 13.95 -0.01
CA ARG A 265 -5.00 14.00 1.02
C ARG A 265 -6.38 13.99 0.40
N SER A 266 -7.33 13.39 1.11
CA SER A 266 -8.74 13.44 0.78
C SER A 266 -9.22 14.89 0.81
N ALA A 267 -9.75 15.40 -0.31
CA ALA A 267 -10.32 16.75 -0.35
C ALA A 267 -11.56 16.88 0.56
N GLU A 268 -12.21 15.77 0.90
CA GLU A 268 -13.42 15.76 1.73
C GLU A 268 -13.10 15.70 3.23
N THR A 269 -12.09 14.89 3.62
CA THR A 269 -11.80 14.60 5.04
C THR A 269 -10.48 15.18 5.52
N GLY A 270 -9.57 15.58 4.62
CA GLY A 270 -8.19 15.98 4.94
C GLY A 270 -7.27 14.82 5.34
N GLU A 271 -7.79 13.59 5.32
CA GLU A 271 -7.05 12.37 5.66
C GLU A 271 -5.93 12.11 4.65
N LEU A 272 -4.75 11.71 5.14
CA LEU A 272 -3.63 11.32 4.29
C LEU A 272 -3.93 9.96 3.65
N LEU A 273 -3.93 9.92 2.31
CA LEU A 273 -4.25 8.73 1.53
C LEU A 273 -2.97 8.00 1.07
N LEU A 274 -2.05 8.75 0.47
CA LEU A 274 -0.76 8.26 -0.02
C LEU A 274 0.26 9.38 0.12
N TRP A 275 1.53 9.02 0.17
CA TRP A 275 2.62 9.98 0.13
C TRP A 275 3.86 9.34 -0.46
N GLY A 276 4.88 10.12 -0.79
CA GLY A 276 6.14 9.53 -1.26
C GLY A 276 7.12 10.53 -1.85
N PRO A 277 8.38 10.10 -2.07
CA PRO A 277 9.42 10.96 -2.59
C PRO A 277 9.19 11.32 -4.05
N VAL A 278 9.51 12.57 -4.38
CA VAL A 278 9.56 13.10 -5.75
C VAL A 278 10.97 13.62 -6.04
N ARG A 279 11.35 13.69 -7.32
CA ARG A 279 12.62 14.31 -7.71
C ARG A 279 12.62 15.84 -7.54
N GLY A 280 11.44 16.43 -7.55
CA GLY A 280 11.15 17.84 -7.41
C GLY A 280 9.64 18.05 -7.61
N THR A 281 9.21 19.30 -7.64
CA THR A 281 7.78 19.67 -7.68
C THR A 281 7.33 20.22 -9.04
N ALA A 282 8.19 20.19 -10.06
CA ALA A 282 7.81 20.60 -11.40
C ALA A 282 7.05 19.47 -12.10
N ASP A 283 6.14 19.81 -13.02
CA ASP A 283 5.34 18.83 -13.78
C ASP A 283 6.16 17.74 -14.48
N THR A 284 7.39 18.04 -14.89
CA THR A 284 8.32 17.09 -15.53
C THR A 284 9.14 16.25 -14.55
N ASP A 285 9.11 16.58 -13.26
CA ASP A 285 9.78 15.78 -12.23
C ASP A 285 9.04 14.46 -12.03
N LEU A 286 9.74 13.48 -11.46
CA LEU A 286 9.23 12.12 -11.31
C LEU A 286 8.80 11.84 -9.88
N VAL A 287 7.73 11.06 -9.75
CA VAL A 287 7.39 10.31 -8.54
C VAL A 287 8.39 9.17 -8.38
N ILE A 288 9.17 9.16 -7.30
CA ILE A 288 10.22 8.16 -7.07
C ILE A 288 9.71 7.02 -6.19
N GLY A 289 8.68 7.27 -5.39
CA GLY A 289 8.04 6.24 -4.58
C GLY A 289 6.62 6.57 -4.19
N ILE A 290 5.88 5.53 -3.80
CA ILE A 290 4.48 5.58 -3.38
C ILE A 290 4.37 4.76 -2.09
N TYR A 291 4.03 5.42 -1.00
CA TYR A 291 3.95 4.85 0.34
C TYR A 291 2.51 4.90 0.82
N ALA A 292 2.13 3.85 1.55
CA ALA A 292 0.97 3.92 2.41
C ALA A 292 1.17 5.02 3.48
N PRO A 293 0.10 5.53 4.11
CA PRO A 293 0.23 6.39 5.28
C PRO A 293 1.13 5.74 6.34
N ASP A 294 1.73 6.51 7.25
CA ASP A 294 2.50 5.88 8.33
C ASP A 294 1.60 5.06 9.25
N VAL A 295 2.10 3.93 9.76
CA VAL A 295 1.41 3.11 10.77
C VAL A 295 1.27 3.90 12.08
N CYS A 296 2.30 4.68 12.39
CA CYS A 296 2.32 5.51 13.59
C CYS A 296 1.24 6.58 13.56
N GLY A 297 0.39 6.60 14.59
CA GLY A 297 -0.70 7.57 14.69
C GLY A 297 -1.98 7.19 13.96
N ARG A 298 -2.06 6.00 13.35
CA ARG A 298 -3.34 5.41 12.95
C ARG A 298 -4.05 4.90 14.21
N ALA A 299 -5.19 5.51 14.54
CA ALA A 299 -6.05 5.15 15.67
C ALA A 299 -7.47 4.86 15.18
#